data_AF-A0A920NWF2-F1
#
_entry.id   AF-A0A920NWF2-F1
#
_cell.length_a   1.000
_cell.length_b   1.000
_cell.length_c   1.000
_cell.angle_alpha   90.00
_cell.angle_beta   90.00
_cell.angle_gamma   90.00
#
_symmetry.space_group_name_H-M   'P 1'
#
loop_
_entity.id
_entity.type
_entity.pdbx_description
1 polymer ?
#
loop_
_entity_poly.entity_id
_entity_poly.type
_entity_poly.pdbx_seq_one_letter_code
_entity_poly.pdbx_strand_id
1 'polypeptide(L)'
;MQATHLDFFKRTPDLENLIQDQDVIFVGGGNTKSMLAVWKDWGLDTLLKSAYEKGVVMSGVSAGAICWFEKGITDSWADDLQLMECLGFIDGTCCPHYDEEIDRRPGVAKFLSEQLISSCIAIEGECALHIRDGKVFSSIAFGKGKKSYSVNLKNKKVIETQFDSKDISIK
;
A
#
# COMPACT_ATOMS: atom_id res chain seq x y z
N MET A 1 -5.68 -23.88 -7.23
CA MET A 1 -4.80 -22.87 -6.59
C MET A 1 -3.96 -23.57 -5.54
N GLN A 2 -2.65 -23.59 -5.72
CA GLN A 2 -1.68 -24.06 -4.73
C GLN A 2 -1.02 -22.82 -4.12
N ALA A 3 -1.04 -22.70 -2.79
CA ALA A 3 -0.36 -21.60 -2.13
C ALA A 3 1.14 -21.89 -2.00
N THR A 4 1.96 -20.93 -2.42
CA THR A 4 3.41 -20.94 -2.23
C THR A 4 3.83 -19.75 -1.37
N HIS A 5 4.88 -19.92 -0.57
CA HIS A 5 5.43 -18.84 0.26
C HIS A 5 6.87 -18.54 -0.19
N LEU A 6 7.09 -17.30 -0.63
CA LEU A 6 8.42 -16.77 -0.91
C LEU A 6 9.00 -16.12 0.35
N ASP A 7 10.14 -16.63 0.82
CA ASP A 7 10.88 -16.12 1.98
C ASP A 7 12.32 -15.80 1.57
N PHE A 8 12.73 -14.55 1.75
CA PHE A 8 14.07 -14.07 1.41
C PHE A 8 15.13 -14.35 2.49
N PHE A 9 14.73 -14.87 3.66
CA PHE A 9 15.64 -15.26 4.73
C PHE A 9 15.89 -16.77 4.77
N LYS A 10 15.48 -17.48 3.70
CA LYS A 10 15.82 -18.88 3.41
C LYS A 10 16.42 -18.97 2.00
N ARG A 11 16.69 -20.20 1.52
CA ARG A 11 17.15 -20.41 0.13
C ARG A 11 16.12 -19.86 -0.86
N THR A 12 16.51 -18.84 -1.61
CA THR A 12 15.68 -18.24 -2.66
C THR A 12 15.42 -19.26 -3.79
N PRO A 13 14.15 -19.50 -4.16
CA PRO A 13 13.81 -20.34 -5.31
C PRO A 13 14.08 -19.60 -6.63
N ASP A 14 13.78 -20.26 -7.75
CA ASP A 14 13.66 -19.59 -9.04
C ASP A 14 12.48 -18.61 -9.00
N LEU A 15 12.79 -17.32 -8.90
CA LEU A 15 11.80 -16.26 -8.75
C LEU A 15 10.95 -16.08 -10.01
N GLU A 16 11.54 -16.24 -11.20
CA GLU A 16 10.82 -15.98 -12.45
C GLU A 16 9.69 -17.00 -12.63
N ASN A 17 10.02 -18.29 -12.55
CA ASN A 17 9.03 -19.36 -12.64
C ASN A 17 8.00 -19.26 -11.50
N LEU A 18 8.47 -19.01 -10.27
CA LEU A 18 7.56 -18.91 -9.12
C LEU A 18 6.53 -17.81 -9.31
N ILE A 19 6.93 -16.61 -9.77
CA ILE A 19 6.05 -15.46 -9.91
C ILE A 19 5.13 -15.60 -11.14
N GLN A 20 5.63 -16.15 -12.26
CA GLN A 20 4.83 -16.36 -13.47
C GLN A 20 3.69 -17.37 -13.29
N ASP A 21 3.85 -18.33 -12.37
CA ASP A 21 2.85 -19.35 -12.08
C ASP A 21 1.71 -18.87 -11.16
N GLN A 22 1.75 -17.63 -10.64
CA GLN A 22 0.76 -17.14 -9.69
C GLN A 22 -0.42 -16.42 -10.34
N ASP A 23 -1.64 -16.76 -9.91
CA ASP A 23 -2.86 -16.00 -10.21
C ASP A 23 -3.03 -14.76 -9.30
N VAL A 24 -2.49 -14.84 -8.08
CA VAL A 24 -2.61 -13.82 -7.02
C VAL A 24 -1.31 -13.73 -6.23
N ILE A 25 -0.86 -12.52 -5.94
CA ILE A 25 0.29 -12.25 -5.07
C ILE A 25 -0.20 -11.47 -3.85
N PHE A 26 0.05 -12.02 -2.66
CA PHE A 26 -0.25 -11.39 -1.39
C PHE A 26 1.03 -11.02 -0.64
N VAL A 27 1.15 -9.76 -0.25
CA VAL A 27 2.31 -9.23 0.48
C VAL A 27 1.91 -8.87 1.90
N GLY A 28 2.58 -9.50 2.87
CA GLY A 28 2.37 -9.24 4.29
C GLY A 28 2.87 -7.86 4.75
N GLY A 29 2.66 -7.57 6.02
CA GLY A 29 3.24 -6.40 6.69
C GLY A 29 4.71 -6.59 7.04
N GLY A 30 5.34 -5.53 7.52
CA GLY A 30 6.75 -5.53 7.95
C GLY A 30 7.38 -4.16 7.76
N ASN A 31 8.71 -4.13 7.63
CA ASN A 31 9.44 -2.91 7.35
C ASN A 31 9.51 -2.66 5.84
N THR A 32 8.79 -1.66 5.34
CA THR A 32 8.68 -1.31 3.90
C THR A 32 10.04 -1.01 3.29
N LYS A 33 10.90 -0.27 4.00
CA LYS A 33 12.25 0.10 3.55
C LYS A 33 13.11 -1.14 3.30
N SER A 34 13.18 -2.04 4.28
CA SER A 34 13.96 -3.28 4.16
C SER A 34 13.40 -4.21 3.10
N MET A 35 12.07 -4.37 3.06
CA MET A 35 11.40 -5.21 2.06
C MET A 35 11.73 -4.76 0.63
N LEU A 36 11.54 -3.48 0.31
CA LEU A 36 11.80 -2.97 -1.04
C LEU A 36 13.28 -2.98 -1.41
N ALA A 37 14.19 -2.77 -0.44
CA ALA A 37 15.62 -2.88 -0.69
C ALA A 37 16.02 -4.31 -1.11
N VAL A 38 15.55 -5.32 -0.37
CA VAL A 38 15.80 -6.73 -0.70
C VAL A 38 15.18 -7.08 -2.05
N TRP A 39 13.94 -6.66 -2.32
CA TRP A 39 13.27 -7.00 -3.59
C TRP A 39 13.99 -6.43 -4.81
N LYS A 40 14.48 -5.19 -4.73
CA LYS A 40 15.25 -4.56 -5.80
C LYS A 40 16.58 -5.27 -6.03
N ASP A 41 17.26 -5.69 -4.96
CA ASP A 41 18.52 -6.45 -5.06
C ASP A 41 18.33 -7.80 -5.77
N TRP A 42 17.20 -8.48 -5.53
CA TRP A 42 16.84 -9.73 -6.18
C TRP A 42 16.14 -9.57 -7.55
N GLY A 43 15.87 -8.34 -8.00
CA GLY A 43 15.10 -8.07 -9.24
C GLY A 43 13.63 -8.49 -9.17
N LEU A 44 13.09 -8.73 -7.97
CA LEU A 44 11.69 -9.13 -7.78
C LEU A 44 10.72 -8.01 -8.20
N ASP A 45 11.10 -6.75 -8.04
CA ASP A 45 10.31 -5.59 -8.46
C ASP A 45 9.92 -5.66 -9.95
N THR A 46 10.86 -6.05 -10.81
CA THR A 46 10.65 -6.18 -12.25
C THR A 46 9.77 -7.38 -12.58
N LEU A 47 9.96 -8.50 -11.89
CA LEU A 47 9.12 -9.70 -12.05
C LEU A 47 7.67 -9.43 -11.62
N LEU A 48 7.48 -8.74 -10.49
CA LEU A 48 6.17 -8.32 -10.00
C LEU A 48 5.50 -7.36 -10.98
N LYS A 49 6.25 -6.44 -11.60
CA LYS A 49 5.69 -5.54 -12.63
C LYS A 49 5.19 -6.33 -13.84
N SER A 50 5.97 -7.29 -14.32
CA SER A 50 5.55 -8.16 -15.42
C SER A 50 4.30 -8.98 -15.09
N ALA A 51 4.21 -9.54 -13.88
CA ALA A 51 3.02 -10.25 -13.41
C ALA A 51 1.80 -9.31 -13.35
N TYR A 52 1.97 -8.10 -12.82
CA TYR A 52 0.92 -7.09 -12.74
C TYR A 52 0.37 -6.74 -14.14
N GLU A 53 1.26 -6.49 -15.11
CA GLU A 53 0.90 -6.18 -16.49
C GLU A 53 0.21 -7.35 -17.22
N LYS A 54 0.45 -8.59 -16.78
CA LYS A 54 -0.24 -9.79 -17.27
C LYS A 54 -1.61 -10.03 -16.59
N GLY A 55 -2.00 -9.20 -15.62
CA GLY A 55 -3.30 -9.29 -14.94
C GLY A 55 -3.31 -10.11 -13.66
N VAL A 56 -2.14 -10.46 -13.10
CA VAL A 56 -2.06 -11.10 -11.78
C VAL A 56 -2.59 -10.14 -10.71
N VAL A 57 -3.44 -10.65 -9.81
CA VAL A 57 -4.03 -9.82 -8.75
C VAL A 57 -2.99 -9.53 -7.70
N MET A 58 -2.69 -8.24 -7.49
CA MET A 58 -1.80 -7.78 -6.43
C MET A 58 -2.58 -7.41 -5.18
N SER A 59 -2.14 -7.89 -4.03
CA SER A 59 -2.77 -7.63 -2.74
C SER A 59 -1.71 -7.48 -1.66
N GLY A 60 -2.03 -6.74 -0.61
CA GLY A 60 -1.19 -6.72 0.58
C GLY A 60 -1.76 -5.89 1.71
N VAL A 61 -1.08 -5.96 2.85
CA VAL A 61 -1.45 -5.28 4.09
C VAL A 61 -0.25 -4.51 4.65
N SER A 62 -0.49 -3.34 5.26
CA SER A 62 0.58 -2.52 5.84
C SER A 62 1.67 -2.20 4.80
N ALA A 63 2.92 -2.61 5.00
CA ALA A 63 4.00 -2.51 4.01
C ALA A 63 3.62 -3.06 2.63
N GLY A 64 2.91 -4.20 2.60
CA GLY A 64 2.39 -4.79 1.37
C GLY A 64 1.22 -4.04 0.73
N ALA A 65 0.53 -3.17 1.47
CA ALA A 65 -0.45 -2.25 0.87
C ALA A 65 0.25 -1.01 0.27
N ILE A 66 1.27 -0.51 0.97
CA ILE A 66 2.05 0.67 0.56
C ILE A 66 2.84 0.41 -0.72
N CYS A 67 3.48 -0.76 -0.84
CA CYS A 67 4.52 -1.00 -1.85
C CYS A 67 4.07 -0.83 -3.29
N TRP A 68 2.77 -1.00 -3.59
CA TRP A 68 2.23 -0.89 -4.95
C TRP A 68 2.15 0.55 -5.46
N PHE A 69 2.15 1.54 -4.58
CA PHE A 69 1.99 2.95 -4.96
C PHE A 69 3.31 3.57 -5.45
N GLU A 70 3.26 4.77 -6.04
CA GLU A 70 4.47 5.55 -6.33
C GLU A 70 5.20 5.92 -5.04
N LYS A 71 4.46 6.36 -4.02
CA LYS A 71 5.03 6.73 -2.72
C LYS A 71 4.24 6.15 -1.55
N GLY A 72 4.93 6.03 -0.42
CA GLY A 72 4.39 5.54 0.83
C GLY A 72 4.77 6.41 2.00
N ILE A 73 3.83 6.64 2.91
CA ILE A 73 4.12 7.18 4.24
C ILE A 73 4.26 6.00 5.20
N THR A 74 5.42 5.86 5.83
CA THR A 74 5.76 4.70 6.67
C THR A 74 6.62 5.09 7.86
N ASP A 75 6.47 4.31 8.92
CA ASP A 75 7.20 4.22 10.18
C ASP A 75 8.40 3.26 10.10
N SER A 76 8.98 3.06 8.91
CA SER A 76 10.12 2.14 8.73
C SER A 76 11.42 2.59 9.43
N TRP A 77 11.42 3.74 10.10
CA TRP A 77 12.52 4.33 10.86
C TRP A 77 12.11 4.51 12.33
N ALA A 78 13.08 4.66 13.22
CA ALA A 78 12.84 4.64 14.67
C ALA A 78 11.95 5.78 15.19
N ASP A 79 12.09 6.99 14.65
CA ASP A 79 11.60 8.20 15.33
C ASP A 79 10.40 8.87 14.63
N ASP A 80 10.42 8.96 13.29
CA ASP A 80 9.45 9.76 12.53
C ASP A 80 8.87 9.00 11.35
N LEU A 81 7.60 9.29 11.02
CA LEU A 81 7.02 8.93 9.73
C LEU A 81 7.80 9.58 8.59
N GLN A 82 8.11 8.79 7.57
CA GLN A 82 8.85 9.20 6.39
C GLN A 82 8.02 8.97 5.13
N LEU A 83 8.22 9.85 4.15
CA LEU A 83 7.78 9.65 2.78
C LEU A 83 8.87 8.90 2.02
N MET A 84 8.52 7.82 1.32
CA MET A 84 9.47 7.04 0.50
C MET A 84 8.89 6.64 -0.84
N GLU A 85 9.76 6.54 -1.86
CA GLU A 85 9.41 5.98 -3.17
C GLU A 85 9.22 4.46 -3.07
N CYS A 86 8.20 3.94 -3.76
CA CYS A 86 7.75 2.55 -3.75
C CYS A 86 7.87 1.93 -5.16
N LEU A 87 7.04 0.94 -5.51
CA LEU A 87 7.14 0.25 -6.82
C LEU A 87 6.49 1.04 -7.98
N GLY A 88 5.57 1.95 -7.70
CA GLY A 88 4.92 2.78 -8.73
C GLY A 88 4.03 2.00 -9.70
N PHE A 89 3.28 1.02 -9.21
CA PHE A 89 2.27 0.33 -10.02
C PHE A 89 0.96 1.12 -10.04
N ILE A 90 0.68 1.84 -8.95
CA ILE A 90 -0.47 2.72 -8.76
C ILE A 90 0.02 4.15 -8.51
N ASP A 91 -0.53 5.11 -9.25
CA ASP A 91 -0.21 6.53 -9.09
C ASP A 91 -0.61 7.05 -7.70
N GLY A 92 0.23 7.93 -7.13
CA GLY A 92 -0.06 8.62 -5.88
C GLY A 92 0.65 8.08 -4.64
N THR A 93 0.28 8.63 -3.49
CA THR A 93 0.87 8.32 -2.18
C THR A 93 -0.10 7.55 -1.29
N CYS A 94 0.36 6.47 -0.65
CA CYS A 94 -0.46 5.69 0.29
C CYS A 94 -0.01 5.87 1.75
N CYS A 95 -0.98 5.93 2.67
CA CYS A 95 -0.77 5.93 4.12
C CYS A 95 -1.74 4.93 4.78
N PRO A 96 -1.29 3.72 5.17
CA PRO A 96 -2.13 2.77 5.90
C PRO A 96 -2.21 3.16 7.39
N HIS A 97 -3.02 2.41 8.14
CA HIS A 97 -3.17 2.55 9.60
C HIS A 97 -3.58 3.94 10.04
N TYR A 98 -4.34 4.63 9.20
CA TYR A 98 -4.57 6.08 9.30
C TYR A 98 -5.28 6.53 10.59
N ASP A 99 -5.97 5.61 11.27
CA ASP A 99 -6.63 5.81 12.56
C ASP A 99 -5.97 5.07 13.73
N GLU A 100 -5.06 4.13 13.47
CA GLU A 100 -4.45 3.29 14.51
C GLU A 100 -3.24 3.98 15.15
N GLU A 101 -2.52 4.79 14.37
CA GLU A 101 -1.31 5.49 14.81
C GLU A 101 -1.55 7.01 14.82
N ILE A 102 -1.36 7.63 15.99
CA ILE A 102 -1.68 9.05 16.24
C ILE A 102 -0.96 10.02 15.29
N ASP A 103 0.24 9.64 14.82
CA ASP A 103 1.09 10.49 14.00
C ASP A 103 0.73 10.47 12.51
N ARG A 104 -0.11 9.54 12.05
CA ARG A 104 -0.43 9.37 10.61
C ARG A 104 -1.17 10.58 10.03
N ARG A 105 -2.18 11.09 10.74
CA ARG A 105 -2.93 12.30 10.34
C ARG A 105 -2.06 13.56 10.34
N PRO A 106 -1.33 13.88 11.43
CA PRO A 106 -0.33 14.96 11.43
C PRO A 106 0.75 14.82 10.36
N GLY A 107 1.27 13.61 10.15
CA GLY A 107 2.29 13.32 9.15
C GLY A 107 1.79 13.61 7.72
N VAL A 108 0.63 13.08 7.35
CA VAL A 108 -0.01 13.38 6.06
C VAL A 108 -0.23 14.89 5.89
N ALA A 109 -0.74 15.57 6.93
CA ALA A 109 -0.97 17.01 6.91
C ALA A 109 0.34 17.81 6.68
N LYS A 110 1.43 17.39 7.31
CA LYS A 110 2.77 17.97 7.15
C LYS A 110 3.26 17.81 5.72
N PHE A 111 3.27 16.59 5.18
CA PHE A 111 3.76 16.32 3.81
C PHE A 111 2.96 17.08 2.74
N LEU A 112 1.64 17.22 2.94
CA LEU A 112 0.79 18.04 2.07
C LEU A 112 1.12 19.54 2.18
N SER A 113 1.31 20.05 3.40
CA SER A 113 1.58 21.48 3.64
C SER A 113 2.97 21.90 3.14
N GLU A 114 3.94 20.99 3.22
CA GLU A 114 5.30 21.15 2.68
C GLU A 114 5.37 20.91 1.15
N GLN A 115 4.25 20.57 0.51
CA GLN A 115 4.15 20.28 -0.93
C GLN A 115 5.03 19.12 -1.41
N LEU A 116 5.36 18.19 -0.50
CA LEU A 116 6.09 16.96 -0.83
C LEU A 116 5.19 15.94 -1.54
N ILE A 117 3.88 16.05 -1.31
CA ILE A 117 2.81 15.31 -2.00
C ILE A 117 1.64 16.26 -2.28
N SER A 118 0.88 16.00 -3.34
CA SER A 118 -0.33 16.77 -3.70
C SER A 118 -1.61 16.18 -3.11
N SER A 119 -1.61 14.85 -2.89
CA SER A 119 -2.70 14.10 -2.29
C SER A 119 -2.16 12.81 -1.65
N CYS A 120 -2.95 12.22 -0.76
CA CYS A 120 -2.66 10.93 -0.14
C CYS A 120 -3.93 10.08 -0.15
N ILE A 121 -3.80 8.81 -0.52
CA ILE A 121 -4.79 7.78 -0.27
C ILE A 121 -4.51 7.23 1.13
N ALA A 122 -5.42 7.47 2.05
CA ALA A 122 -5.29 7.07 3.44
C ALA A 122 -6.26 5.92 3.75
N ILE A 123 -5.77 4.85 4.37
CA ILE A 123 -6.52 3.62 4.62
C ILE A 123 -6.49 3.38 6.14
N GLU A 124 -7.66 3.35 6.78
CA GLU A 124 -7.76 2.98 8.19
C GLU A 124 -7.48 1.50 8.41
N GLY A 125 -7.18 1.15 9.65
CA GLY A 125 -7.17 -0.22 10.12
C GLY A 125 -8.47 -0.93 9.77
N GLU A 126 -8.38 -2.21 9.42
CA GLU A 126 -9.51 -3.03 9.01
C GLU A 126 -10.33 -2.49 7.80
N CYS A 127 -9.65 -1.75 6.93
CA CYS A 127 -10.18 -1.29 5.64
C CYS A 127 -9.25 -1.73 4.49
N ALA A 128 -9.82 -1.96 3.31
CA ALA A 128 -9.08 -2.28 2.10
C ALA A 128 -9.59 -1.44 0.92
N LEU A 129 -8.70 -1.13 -0.02
CA LEU A 129 -9.05 -0.51 -1.29
C LEU A 129 -8.94 -1.52 -2.42
N HIS A 130 -10.03 -1.68 -3.16
CA HIS A 130 -10.03 -2.38 -4.43
C HIS A 130 -9.71 -1.38 -5.53
N ILE A 131 -8.60 -1.59 -6.23
CA ILE A 131 -8.13 -0.74 -7.32
C ILE A 131 -8.23 -1.51 -8.63
N ARG A 132 -8.75 -0.86 -9.68
CA ARG A 132 -8.84 -1.40 -11.04
C ARG A 132 -8.29 -0.38 -12.01
N ASP A 133 -7.39 -0.81 -12.89
CA ASP A 133 -6.76 0.04 -13.91
C ASP A 133 -6.18 1.34 -13.31
N GLY A 134 -5.46 1.20 -12.19
CA GLY A 134 -4.84 2.33 -11.48
C GLY A 134 -5.80 3.21 -10.67
N LYS A 135 -7.11 2.94 -10.68
CA LYS A 135 -8.12 3.80 -10.04
C LYS A 135 -8.85 3.08 -8.91
N VAL A 136 -9.11 3.81 -7.82
CA VAL A 136 -9.91 3.29 -6.71
C VAL A 136 -11.31 2.97 -7.21
N PHE A 137 -11.67 1.68 -7.16
CA PHE A 137 -12.98 1.17 -7.57
C PHE A 137 -13.96 1.11 -6.40
N SER A 138 -13.50 0.65 -5.23
CA SER A 138 -14.33 0.58 -4.01
C SER A 138 -13.44 0.53 -2.77
N SER A 139 -13.90 1.16 -1.70
CA SER A 139 -13.43 0.85 -0.34
C SER A 139 -14.22 -0.35 0.21
N ILE A 140 -13.58 -1.17 1.04
CA ILE A 140 -14.19 -2.31 1.72
C ILE A 140 -13.83 -2.20 3.20
N ALA A 141 -14.83 -1.96 4.05
CA ALA A 141 -14.67 -1.94 5.50
C ALA A 141 -15.02 -3.33 6.05
N PHE A 142 -14.08 -3.95 6.75
CA PHE A 142 -14.31 -5.20 7.47
C PHE A 142 -14.24 -5.03 8.99
N GLY A 143 -13.78 -3.86 9.47
CA GLY A 143 -14.03 -3.35 10.81
C GLY A 143 -15.21 -2.38 10.84
N LYS A 144 -15.92 -2.33 11.96
CA LYS A 144 -17.11 -1.49 12.12
C LYS A 144 -16.76 -0.01 12.04
N GLY A 145 -17.33 0.70 11.06
CA GLY A 145 -17.16 2.14 10.90
C GLY A 145 -15.83 2.59 10.30
N LYS A 146 -14.99 1.64 9.84
CA LYS A 146 -13.67 1.89 9.25
C LYS A 146 -13.78 2.41 7.82
N LYS A 147 -12.82 3.23 7.43
CA LYS A 147 -12.90 4.06 6.22
C LYS A 147 -11.57 4.17 5.49
N SER A 148 -11.66 4.56 4.23
CA SER A 148 -10.52 5.03 3.44
C SER A 148 -10.86 6.40 2.87
N TYR A 149 -9.84 7.23 2.65
CA TYR A 149 -9.98 8.63 2.26
C TYR A 149 -9.04 9.01 1.12
N SER A 150 -9.50 9.90 0.26
CA SER A 150 -8.63 10.79 -0.51
C SER A 150 -8.38 12.04 0.34
N VAL A 151 -7.13 12.27 0.71
CA VAL A 151 -6.70 13.40 1.53
C VAL A 151 -5.92 14.39 0.68
N ASN A 152 -6.30 15.66 0.72
CA ASN A 152 -5.64 16.72 -0.03
C ASN A 152 -5.63 18.03 0.75
N LEU A 153 -4.88 19.01 0.25
CA LEU A 153 -4.83 20.36 0.82
C LEU A 153 -5.66 21.33 -0.03
N LYS A 154 -6.65 21.99 0.58
CA LYS A 154 -7.43 23.06 -0.06
C LYS A 154 -7.46 24.28 0.84
N ASN A 155 -7.04 25.43 0.32
CA ASN A 155 -6.98 26.69 1.08
C ASN A 155 -6.23 26.55 2.42
N LYS A 156 -5.08 25.85 2.41
CA LYS A 156 -4.26 25.54 3.60
C LYS A 156 -4.97 24.71 4.67
N LYS A 157 -6.06 24.03 4.33
CA LYS A 157 -6.75 23.08 5.21
C LYS A 157 -6.68 21.68 4.62
N VAL A 158 -6.42 20.70 5.46
CA VAL A 158 -6.49 19.29 5.09
C VAL A 158 -7.97 18.93 4.92
N ILE A 159 -8.29 18.35 3.77
CA ILE A 159 -9.63 17.86 3.43
C ILE A 159 -9.52 16.35 3.25
N GLU A 160 -10.36 15.62 3.98
CA GLU A 160 -10.48 14.18 3.89
C GLU A 160 -11.81 13.84 3.22
N THR A 161 -11.74 13.30 2.01
CA THR A 161 -12.92 12.86 1.26
C THR A 161 -13.01 11.34 1.36
N GLN A 162 -14.01 10.83 2.07
CA GLN A 162 -14.22 9.40 2.22
C GLN A 162 -14.53 8.76 0.86
N PHE A 163 -13.95 7.59 0.58
CA PHE A 163 -14.35 6.78 -0.56
C PHE A 163 -15.69 6.07 -0.28
N ASP A 164 -16.46 5.81 -1.35
CA ASP A 164 -17.61 4.93 -1.28
C ASP A 164 -17.17 3.55 -0.80
N SER A 165 -17.79 3.08 0.28
CA SER A 165 -17.34 1.90 1.02
C SER A 165 -18.45 0.86 1.14
N LYS A 166 -18.10 -0.39 0.84
CA LYS A 166 -18.91 -1.55 1.17
C LYS A 166 -18.55 -2.03 2.57
N ASP A 167 -19.49 -1.95 3.50
CA ASP A 167 -19.34 -2.48 4.86
C ASP A 167 -19.71 -3.97 4.88
N ILE A 168 -18.74 -4.82 5.22
CA ILE A 168 -18.90 -6.26 5.38
C ILE A 168 -18.68 -6.72 6.84
N SER A 169 -18.50 -5.76 7.77
CA SER A 169 -18.36 -6.03 9.21
C SER A 169 -19.68 -6.44 9.87
N ILE A 170 -20.80 -6.17 9.21
CA ILE A 170 -22.14 -6.52 9.68
C ILE A 170 -22.41 -7.99 9.30
N LYS A 171 -22.14 -8.90 10.23
CA LYS A 171 -22.66 -10.28 10.24
C LYS A 171 -23.68 -10.45 11.33
#